data_AF-A0A349DJ65-F1
#
_entry.id   AF-A0A349DJ65-F1
#
_cell.length_a   1.000
_cell.length_b   1.000
_cell.length_c   1.000
_cell.angle_alpha   90.00
_cell.angle_beta   90.00
_cell.angle_gamma   90.00
#
_symmetry.space_group_name_H-M   'P 1'
#
loop_
_entity.id
_entity.type
_entity.pdbx_description
1 polymer ?
#
loop_
_entity_poly.entity_id
_entity_poly.type
_entity_poly.pdbx_seq_one_letter_code
_entity_poly.pdbx_strand_id
1 'polypeptide(L)'
;MSWVKNMRRLMFLMKDMQSANREKGKLHREMNALLHSTVDLSIYQDSISSRMLKKMQWYMVETVWMSQKFADLHQTILDEKSKCSIAFSGVLGGISDILIDDLAVSDLTSIKAFLLKPSAQAGQKPLEQLYLDFFRAFEANLSDTHRSLVLDYYWKTLQAQFESRQQFNPDLPQSKLIKILKDKCGFTTLLCRAIIGPELSKQEAEAIYELGGLVQFINDINDLHKDSSQGIRNFANSFDTIDEMRQVLINQVLVSFDQVKKLPLAKKQKVDFLFIFHSFVIITLAQLNHYRFICEGNYQLDRFLNLPQHKTKVRPYLRRNFQYSIPKILNYHFHYPYESKFLNFNV
;
A
#
# COMPACT_ATOMS: atom_id res chain seq x y z
N MET A 1 -13.78 -19.78 -21.94
CA MET A 1 -12.64 -20.39 -21.21
C MET A 1 -11.90 -19.45 -20.23
N SER A 2 -11.91 -18.12 -20.41
CA SER A 2 -11.24 -17.17 -19.48
C SER A 2 -11.96 -17.00 -18.14
N TRP A 3 -13.29 -16.96 -18.15
CA TRP A 3 -14.12 -16.70 -16.96
C TRP A 3 -13.89 -17.70 -15.82
N VAL A 4 -13.86 -19.01 -16.11
CA VAL A 4 -13.59 -20.06 -15.10
C VAL A 4 -12.19 -19.90 -14.47
N LYS A 5 -11.18 -19.56 -15.27
CA LYS A 5 -9.82 -19.30 -14.76
C LYS A 5 -9.80 -18.07 -13.85
N ASN A 6 -10.49 -17.00 -14.25
CA ASN A 6 -10.59 -15.78 -13.45
C ASN A 6 -11.41 -15.99 -12.17
N MET A 7 -12.43 -16.86 -12.19
CA MET A 7 -13.15 -17.26 -10.99
C MET A 7 -12.24 -17.96 -10.00
N ARG A 8 -11.40 -18.89 -10.48
CA ARG A 8 -10.39 -19.54 -9.64
C ARG A 8 -9.41 -18.54 -9.02
N ARG A 9 -8.92 -17.57 -9.80
CA ARG A 9 -8.05 -16.49 -9.29
C ARG A 9 -8.76 -15.66 -8.22
N LEU A 10 -10.01 -15.29 -8.46
CA LEU A 10 -10.81 -14.52 -7.51
C LEU A 10 -11.01 -15.27 -6.20
N MET A 11 -11.28 -16.58 -6.25
CA MET A 11 -11.40 -17.40 -5.03
C MET A 11 -10.10 -17.42 -4.22
N PHE A 12 -8.94 -17.56 -4.87
CA PHE A 12 -7.65 -17.49 -4.18
C PHE A 12 -7.39 -16.11 -3.59
N LEU A 13 -7.63 -15.04 -4.37
CA LEU A 13 -7.48 -13.67 -3.88
C LEU A 13 -8.41 -13.41 -2.69
N MET A 14 -9.66 -13.87 -2.72
CA MET A 14 -10.59 -13.73 -1.60
C MET A 14 -10.10 -14.45 -0.35
N LYS A 15 -9.52 -15.65 -0.48
CA LYS A 15 -8.92 -16.39 0.64
C LYS A 15 -7.72 -15.64 1.22
N ASP A 16 -6.86 -15.12 0.36
CA ASP A 16 -5.69 -14.33 0.78
C ASP A 16 -6.12 -13.05 1.50
N MET A 17 -7.13 -12.34 0.97
CA MET A 17 -7.67 -11.13 1.58
C MET A 17 -8.43 -11.40 2.87
N GLN A 18 -9.04 -12.57 3.05
CA GLN A 18 -9.57 -12.97 4.37
C GLN A 18 -8.47 -13.16 5.42
N SER A 19 -7.27 -13.57 5.00
CA SER A 19 -6.11 -13.72 5.88
C SER A 19 -5.52 -12.37 6.27
N ALA A 20 -5.42 -11.43 5.32
CA ALA A 20 -4.73 -10.15 5.49
C ALA A 20 -5.65 -8.99 5.91
N ASN A 21 -6.92 -8.93 5.51
CA ASN A 21 -7.79 -7.77 5.79
C ASN A 21 -8.69 -7.94 7.02
N ARG A 22 -8.51 -9.01 7.79
CA ARG A 22 -9.25 -9.24 9.03
C ARG A 22 -8.28 -9.21 10.19
N GLU A 23 -8.55 -8.40 11.22
CA GLU A 23 -7.68 -8.30 12.42
C GLU A 23 -7.45 -9.66 13.10
N LYS A 24 -8.41 -10.60 12.97
CA LYS A 24 -8.31 -11.98 13.46
C LYS A 24 -7.91 -12.98 12.38
N GLY A 25 -7.43 -12.52 11.23
CA GLY A 25 -6.98 -13.32 10.10
C GLY A 25 -5.70 -14.11 10.42
N LYS A 26 -5.35 -15.08 9.58
CA LYS A 26 -4.18 -15.93 9.80
C LYS A 26 -2.90 -15.08 9.83
N LEU A 27 -2.71 -14.22 8.83
CA LEU A 27 -1.49 -13.40 8.72
C LEU A 27 -1.35 -12.41 9.90
N HIS A 28 -2.46 -11.82 10.34
CA HIS A 28 -2.47 -11.00 11.56
C HIS A 28 -2.00 -11.77 12.79
N ARG A 29 -2.51 -12.99 13.02
CA ARG A 29 -2.09 -13.80 14.17
C ARG A 29 -0.60 -14.15 14.12
N GLU A 30 -0.10 -14.46 12.93
CA GLU A 30 1.33 -14.74 12.70
C GLU A 30 2.19 -13.50 13.00
N MET A 31 1.82 -12.32 12.48
CA MET A 31 2.55 -11.08 12.76
C MET A 31 2.48 -10.67 14.23
N ASN A 32 1.33 -10.89 14.89
CA ASN A 32 1.20 -10.65 16.32
C ASN A 32 2.11 -11.57 17.14
N ALA A 33 2.14 -12.87 16.81
CA ALA A 33 3.04 -13.80 17.47
C ALA A 33 4.51 -13.39 17.28
N LEU A 34 4.88 -12.97 16.07
CA LEU A 34 6.24 -12.52 15.76
C LEU A 34 6.62 -11.23 16.50
N LEU A 35 5.70 -10.26 16.64
CA LEU A 35 5.91 -9.06 17.45
C LEU A 35 6.29 -9.43 18.89
N HIS A 36 5.49 -10.27 19.53
CA HIS A 36 5.67 -10.67 20.92
C HIS A 36 6.86 -11.60 21.15
N SER A 37 7.29 -12.38 20.15
CA SER A 37 8.47 -13.24 20.26
C SER A 37 9.79 -12.50 20.05
N THR A 38 9.75 -11.31 19.44
CA THR A 38 10.95 -10.54 19.09
C THR A 38 11.33 -9.55 20.18
N VAL A 39 10.34 -8.86 20.74
CA VAL A 39 10.55 -7.84 21.78
C VAL A 39 9.55 -8.07 22.91
N ASP A 40 10.02 -7.94 24.16
CA ASP A 40 9.13 -7.92 25.32
C ASP A 40 8.34 -6.60 25.36
N LEU A 41 7.14 -6.64 24.79
CA LEU A 41 6.24 -5.47 24.72
C LEU A 41 5.71 -5.04 26.10
N SER A 42 5.85 -5.85 27.15
CA SER A 42 5.41 -5.47 28.49
C SER A 42 6.20 -4.29 29.06
N ILE A 43 7.46 -4.15 28.65
CA ILE A 43 8.34 -3.02 28.99
C ILE A 43 7.77 -1.69 28.48
N TYR A 44 6.96 -1.73 27.41
CA TYR A 44 6.44 -0.57 26.73
C TYR A 44 4.94 -0.31 26.99
N GLN A 45 4.29 -1.09 27.85
CA GLN A 45 2.83 -1.10 28.02
C GLN A 45 2.23 0.26 28.41
N ASP A 46 2.97 1.07 29.17
CA ASP A 46 2.52 2.38 29.64
C ASP A 46 2.72 3.48 28.59
N SER A 47 3.53 3.23 27.57
CA SER A 47 3.95 4.24 26.57
C SER A 47 3.43 3.95 25.16
N ILE A 48 3.04 2.70 24.88
CA ILE A 48 2.59 2.27 23.56
C ILE A 48 1.17 1.75 23.65
N SER A 49 0.23 2.52 23.09
CA SER A 49 -1.18 2.17 23.11
C SER A 49 -1.50 0.94 22.25
N SER A 50 -2.61 0.26 22.56
CA SER A 50 -3.14 -0.82 21.73
C SER A 50 -3.41 -0.41 20.29
N ARG A 51 -3.78 0.87 20.05
CA ARG A 51 -3.97 1.42 18.70
C ARG A 51 -2.64 1.47 17.92
N MET A 52 -1.55 1.88 18.57
CA MET A 52 -0.22 1.93 17.94
C MET A 52 0.26 0.51 17.59
N LEU A 53 0.13 -0.45 18.51
CA LEU A 53 0.48 -1.85 18.24
C LEU A 53 -0.33 -2.44 17.07
N LYS A 54 -1.63 -2.15 17.01
CA LYS A 54 -2.45 -2.55 15.87
C LYS A 54 -1.95 -1.94 14.56
N LYS A 55 -1.61 -0.65 14.54
CA LYS A 55 -1.08 0.02 13.35
C LYS A 55 0.23 -0.64 12.89
N MET A 56 1.15 -0.89 13.82
CA MET A 56 2.39 -1.64 13.56
C MET A 56 2.10 -3.01 12.92
N GLN A 57 1.19 -3.80 13.52
CA GLN A 57 0.79 -5.10 13.00
C GLN A 57 0.20 -5.02 11.58
N TRP A 58 -0.62 -4.00 11.28
CA TRP A 58 -1.18 -3.79 9.95
C TRP A 58 -0.09 -3.57 8.89
N TYR A 59 0.91 -2.73 9.19
CA TYR A 59 2.03 -2.52 8.27
C TYR A 59 2.80 -3.82 8.03
N MET A 60 3.06 -4.62 9.06
CA MET A 60 3.70 -5.93 8.90
C MET A 60 2.91 -6.84 7.95
N VAL A 61 1.59 -6.92 8.14
CA VAL A 61 0.69 -7.74 7.32
C VAL A 61 0.72 -7.29 5.86
N GLU A 62 0.66 -5.99 5.60
CA GLU A 62 0.68 -5.43 4.25
C GLU A 62 2.02 -5.69 3.54
N THR A 63 3.14 -5.45 4.22
CA THR A 63 4.48 -5.68 3.65
C THR A 63 4.70 -7.17 3.37
N VAL A 64 4.37 -8.06 4.32
CA VAL A 64 4.51 -9.51 4.12
C VAL A 64 3.60 -10.01 3.00
N TRP A 65 2.35 -9.55 2.96
CA TRP A 65 1.43 -9.95 1.91
C TRP A 65 1.93 -9.51 0.52
N MET A 66 2.39 -8.27 0.39
CA MET A 66 2.91 -7.74 -0.88
C MET A 66 4.18 -8.47 -1.32
N SER A 67 5.14 -8.68 -0.42
CA SER A 67 6.35 -9.46 -0.72
C SER A 67 6.01 -10.89 -1.11
N GLN A 68 5.01 -11.53 -0.51
CA GLN A 68 4.57 -12.85 -0.97
C GLN A 68 4.06 -12.81 -2.42
N LYS A 69 3.39 -11.74 -2.86
CA LYS A 69 2.94 -11.61 -4.26
C LYS A 69 4.08 -11.41 -5.24
N PHE A 70 5.12 -10.71 -4.84
CA PHE A 70 6.35 -10.66 -5.63
C PHE A 70 7.08 -12.01 -5.64
N ALA A 71 7.10 -12.74 -4.52
CA ALA A 71 7.70 -14.07 -4.48
C ALA A 71 6.97 -15.03 -5.43
N ASP A 72 5.63 -15.00 -5.43
CA ASP A 72 4.80 -15.75 -6.36
C ASP A 72 5.06 -15.35 -7.84
N LEU A 73 5.25 -14.05 -8.11
CA LEU A 73 5.58 -13.53 -9.45
C LEU A 73 6.93 -14.05 -9.96
N HIS A 74 7.93 -14.19 -9.08
CA HIS A 74 9.26 -14.70 -9.39
C HIS A 74 9.41 -16.22 -9.19
N GLN A 75 8.35 -16.89 -8.74
CA GLN A 75 8.38 -18.31 -8.36
C GLN A 75 9.46 -18.63 -7.32
N THR A 76 9.69 -17.69 -6.41
CA THR A 76 10.64 -17.81 -5.30
C THR A 76 9.89 -18.23 -4.04
N ILE A 77 10.53 -19.06 -3.21
CA ILE A 77 10.04 -19.40 -1.89
C ILE A 77 10.73 -18.47 -0.89
N LEU A 78 9.94 -17.78 -0.07
CA LEU A 78 10.48 -16.98 1.02
C LEU A 78 10.94 -17.92 2.14
N ASP A 79 12.24 -17.87 2.45
CA ASP A 79 12.76 -18.50 3.66
C ASP A 79 12.35 -17.73 4.92
N GLU A 80 12.55 -18.34 6.09
CA GLU A 80 12.12 -17.75 7.36
C GLU A 80 12.84 -16.43 7.68
N LYS A 81 14.13 -16.30 7.32
CA LYS A 81 14.87 -15.04 7.52
C LYS A 81 14.30 -13.90 6.67
N SER A 82 13.96 -14.20 5.42
CA SER A 82 13.34 -13.26 4.48
C SER A 82 11.96 -12.86 5.00
N LYS A 83 11.13 -13.81 5.49
CA LYS A 83 9.84 -13.48 6.11
C LYS A 83 10.00 -12.58 7.33
N CYS A 84 10.95 -12.87 8.21
CA CYS A 84 11.25 -12.04 9.37
C CYS A 84 11.70 -10.63 8.96
N SER A 85 12.65 -10.49 8.04
CA SER A 85 13.09 -9.17 7.58
C SER A 85 11.99 -8.37 6.89
N ILE A 86 11.09 -9.00 6.13
CA ILE A 86 9.90 -8.34 5.57
C ILE A 86 8.95 -7.87 6.68
N ALA A 87 8.67 -8.73 7.65
CA ALA A 87 7.79 -8.37 8.75
C ALA A 87 8.40 -7.22 9.58
N PHE A 88 9.70 -7.25 9.85
CA PHE A 88 10.37 -6.20 10.60
C PHE A 88 10.51 -4.89 9.81
N SER A 89 10.65 -4.92 8.48
CA SER A 89 10.58 -3.67 7.71
C SER A 89 9.17 -3.04 7.79
N GLY A 90 8.12 -3.88 7.82
CA GLY A 90 6.74 -3.42 8.06
C GLY A 90 6.55 -2.79 9.44
N VAL A 91 7.01 -3.42 10.54
CA VAL A 91 6.88 -2.83 11.89
C VAL A 91 7.63 -1.51 11.99
N LEU A 92 8.83 -1.41 11.39
CA LEU A 92 9.62 -0.18 11.34
C LEU A 92 8.90 0.92 10.55
N GLY A 93 8.24 0.56 9.43
CA GLY A 93 7.39 1.47 8.68
C GLY A 93 6.22 1.99 9.52
N GLY A 94 5.54 1.10 10.26
CA GLY A 94 4.45 1.48 11.15
C GLY A 94 4.89 2.39 12.31
N ILE A 95 6.03 2.11 12.95
CA ILE A 95 6.60 2.98 13.98
C ILE A 95 6.99 4.35 13.41
N SER A 96 7.59 4.37 12.22
CA SER A 96 7.97 5.62 11.54
C SER A 96 6.76 6.48 11.21
N ASP A 97 5.69 5.88 10.69
CA ASP A 97 4.44 6.57 10.39
C ASP A 97 3.81 7.16 11.66
N ILE A 98 3.86 6.43 12.78
CA ILE A 98 3.42 6.96 14.09
C ILE A 98 4.27 8.16 14.54
N LEU A 99 5.59 8.04 14.47
CA LEU A 99 6.52 9.10 14.89
C LEU A 99 6.37 10.37 14.04
N ILE A 100 6.13 10.22 12.74
CA ILE A 100 6.09 11.33 11.78
C ILE A 100 4.71 11.97 11.73
N ASP A 101 3.63 11.20 11.76
CA ASP A 101 2.27 11.69 11.45
C ASP A 101 1.28 11.64 12.61
N ASP A 102 1.36 10.66 13.52
CA ASP A 102 0.37 10.51 14.59
C ASP A 102 0.74 11.31 15.86
N LEU A 103 2.03 11.37 16.18
CA LEU A 103 2.49 12.12 17.33
C LEU A 103 2.58 13.60 16.96
N ALA A 104 1.96 14.45 17.78
CA ALA A 104 2.10 15.90 17.68
C ALA A 104 3.52 16.31 18.14
N VAL A 105 4.53 16.04 17.31
CA VAL A 105 5.93 16.30 17.67
C VAL A 105 6.37 17.64 17.11
N SER A 106 6.86 18.51 17.99
CA SER A 106 7.40 19.82 17.64
C SER A 106 8.76 19.75 16.94
N ASP A 107 9.48 18.63 17.07
CA ASP A 107 10.85 18.47 16.56
C ASP A 107 10.98 17.33 15.53
N LEU A 108 10.48 17.58 14.32
CA LEU A 108 10.64 16.67 13.18
C LEU A 108 12.11 16.52 12.74
N THR A 109 12.96 17.51 13.03
CA THR A 109 14.38 17.48 12.65
C THR A 109 15.12 16.40 13.43
N SER A 110 14.90 16.32 14.74
CA SER A 110 15.47 15.27 15.59
C SER A 110 14.93 13.90 15.22
N ILE A 111 13.62 13.76 14.99
CA ILE A 111 13.02 12.49 14.53
C ILE A 111 13.65 12.05 13.20
N LYS A 112 13.84 12.97 12.25
CA LYS A 112 14.48 12.67 10.97
C LYS A 112 15.94 12.24 11.15
N ALA A 113 16.69 12.92 12.02
CA ALA A 113 18.07 12.55 12.31
C ALA A 113 18.18 11.16 12.95
N PHE A 114 17.27 10.84 13.88
CA PHE A 114 17.17 9.53 14.52
C PHE A 114 16.81 8.43 13.50
N LEU A 115 15.68 8.58 12.80
CA LEU A 115 15.16 7.54 11.92
C LEU A 115 16.08 7.24 10.73
N LEU A 116 16.80 8.23 10.19
CA LEU A 116 17.73 8.03 9.08
C LEU A 116 19.12 7.55 9.51
N LYS A 117 19.44 7.61 10.81
CA LYS A 117 20.73 7.15 11.38
C LYS A 117 20.53 6.46 12.74
N PRO A 118 19.72 5.38 12.81
CA PRO A 118 19.34 4.78 14.08
C PRO A 118 20.54 4.24 14.88
N SER A 119 21.58 3.74 14.19
CA SER A 119 22.78 3.21 14.86
C SER A 119 23.71 4.28 15.44
N ALA A 120 23.46 5.57 15.15
CA ALA A 120 24.29 6.68 15.61
C ALA A 120 23.76 7.37 16.88
N GLN A 121 22.56 7.00 17.35
CA GLN A 121 21.88 7.68 18.46
C GLN A 121 21.27 6.67 19.42
N ALA A 122 21.27 6.98 20.71
CA ALA A 122 20.49 6.21 21.69
C ALA A 122 19.02 6.63 21.61
N GLY A 123 18.10 5.66 21.60
CA GLY A 123 16.67 5.94 21.68
C GLY A 123 16.33 6.58 23.03
N GLN A 124 15.87 7.81 23.01
CA GLN A 124 15.57 8.57 24.24
C GLN A 124 14.15 8.31 24.71
N LYS A 125 13.24 8.01 23.78
CA LYS A 125 11.83 7.74 24.05
C LYS A 125 11.49 6.26 23.89
N PRO A 126 10.46 5.75 24.60
CA PRO A 126 10.04 4.35 24.49
C PRO A 126 9.80 3.86 23.05
N LEU A 127 9.19 4.70 22.20
CA LEU A 127 8.93 4.33 20.79
C LEU A 127 10.20 4.32 19.94
N GLU A 128 11.19 5.17 20.25
CA GLU A 128 12.51 5.15 19.61
C GLU A 128 13.31 3.91 20.04
N GLN A 129 13.22 3.53 21.31
CA GLN A 129 13.84 2.29 21.81
C GLN A 129 13.23 1.06 21.14
N LEU A 130 11.90 0.99 21.05
CA LEU A 130 11.21 -0.08 20.32
C LEU A 130 11.64 -0.11 18.84
N TYR A 131 11.79 1.04 18.20
CA TYR A 131 12.30 1.13 16.84
C TYR A 131 13.70 0.53 16.73
N LEU A 132 14.63 0.87 17.65
CA LEU A 132 15.99 0.32 17.64
C LEU A 132 15.99 -1.20 17.85
N ASP A 133 15.14 -1.73 18.73
CA ASP A 133 15.04 -3.17 18.97
C ASP A 133 14.61 -3.92 17.70
N PHE A 134 13.58 -3.42 17.00
CA PHE A 134 13.17 -3.99 15.72
C PHE A 134 14.15 -3.71 14.59
N PHE A 135 14.87 -2.60 14.61
CA PHE A 135 15.87 -2.28 13.59
C PHE A 135 17.05 -3.26 13.66
N ARG A 136 17.52 -3.59 14.87
CA ARG A 136 18.53 -4.65 15.08
C ARG A 136 18.01 -6.01 14.61
N ALA A 137 16.77 -6.36 14.93
CA ALA A 137 16.16 -7.60 14.48
C ALA A 137 16.02 -7.67 12.95
N PHE A 138 15.65 -6.55 12.32
CA PHE A 138 15.60 -6.40 10.86
C PHE A 138 16.98 -6.64 10.24
N GLU A 139 18.01 -5.91 10.67
CA GLU A 139 19.38 -6.04 10.14
C GLU A 139 19.95 -7.45 10.32
N ALA A 140 19.71 -8.08 11.48
CA ALA A 140 20.17 -9.44 11.77
C ALA A 140 19.55 -10.51 10.86
N ASN A 141 18.40 -10.23 10.26
CA ASN A 141 17.68 -11.14 9.36
C ASN A 141 17.91 -10.82 7.87
N LEU A 142 18.64 -9.76 7.53
CA LEU A 142 18.96 -9.45 6.14
C LEU A 142 19.94 -10.47 5.56
N SER A 143 19.63 -10.95 4.35
CA SER A 143 20.59 -11.71 3.55
C SER A 143 21.74 -10.81 3.12
N ASP A 144 22.98 -11.27 3.31
CA ASP A 144 24.18 -10.52 2.93
C ASP A 144 24.18 -10.16 1.43
N THR A 145 23.65 -11.05 0.60
CA THR A 145 23.57 -10.85 -0.86
C THR A 145 22.71 -9.66 -1.24
N HIS A 146 21.64 -9.35 -0.49
CA HIS A 146 20.65 -8.31 -0.87
C HIS A 146 20.61 -7.14 0.11
N ARG A 147 21.39 -7.21 1.20
CA ARG A 147 21.41 -6.23 2.28
C ARG A 147 21.47 -4.79 1.77
N SER A 148 22.40 -4.51 0.85
CA SER A 148 22.59 -3.16 0.31
C SER A 148 21.34 -2.64 -0.41
N LEU A 149 20.73 -3.47 -1.28
CA LEU A 149 19.54 -3.11 -2.04
C LEU A 149 18.33 -2.90 -1.12
N VAL A 150 18.15 -3.79 -0.14
CA VAL A 150 17.06 -3.68 0.84
C VAL A 150 17.20 -2.41 1.67
N LEU A 151 18.40 -2.12 2.18
CA LEU A 151 18.65 -0.91 2.95
C LEU A 151 18.47 0.36 2.11
N ASP A 152 18.92 0.37 0.85
CA ASP A 152 18.70 1.52 -0.06
C ASP A 152 17.21 1.85 -0.21
N TYR A 153 16.35 0.86 -0.48
CA TYR A 153 14.91 1.10 -0.58
C TYR A 153 14.23 1.37 0.75
N TYR A 154 14.74 0.81 1.85
CA TYR A 154 14.28 1.15 3.19
C TYR A 154 14.50 2.63 3.49
N TRP A 155 15.72 3.15 3.24
CA TRP A 155 16.02 4.56 3.44
C TRP A 155 15.24 5.48 2.52
N LYS A 156 15.07 5.11 1.24
CA LYS A 156 14.22 5.85 0.30
C LYS A 156 12.76 5.90 0.72
N THR A 157 12.24 4.80 1.28
CA THR A 157 10.88 4.74 1.83
C THR A 157 10.72 5.71 3.00
N LEU A 158 11.65 5.71 3.96
CA LEU A 158 11.63 6.66 5.08
C LEU A 158 11.75 8.10 4.61
N GLN A 159 12.64 8.37 3.66
CA GLN A 159 12.79 9.71 3.10
C GLN A 159 11.49 10.17 2.42
N ALA A 160 10.83 9.31 1.64
CA ALA A 160 9.56 9.63 1.01
C ALA A 160 8.45 9.90 2.04
N GLN A 161 8.42 9.18 3.17
CA GLN A 161 7.50 9.49 4.27
C GLN A 161 7.71 10.91 4.80
N PHE A 162 8.95 11.34 5.04
CA PHE A 162 9.22 12.72 5.46
C PHE A 162 8.81 13.75 4.39
N GLU A 163 9.11 13.46 3.12
CA GLU A 163 8.76 14.34 2.01
C GLU A 163 7.24 14.48 1.86
N SER A 164 6.48 13.45 2.24
CA SER A 164 5.00 13.43 2.23
C SER A 164 4.37 14.52 3.12
N ARG A 165 5.10 15.07 4.09
CA ARG A 165 4.65 16.23 4.89
C ARG A 165 4.41 17.47 4.04
N GLN A 166 4.99 17.57 2.85
CA GLN A 166 4.70 18.68 1.93
C GLN A 166 3.25 18.63 1.40
N GLN A 167 2.52 17.53 1.57
CA GLN A 167 1.10 17.41 1.22
C GLN A 167 0.20 18.36 2.03
N PHE A 168 0.66 18.86 3.17
CA PHE A 168 -0.05 19.90 3.93
C PHE A 168 0.14 21.31 3.33
N ASN A 169 1.03 21.49 2.35
CA ASN A 169 1.23 22.77 1.70
C ASN A 169 0.17 22.99 0.60
N PRO A 170 -0.75 23.97 0.75
CA PRO A 170 -1.76 24.25 -0.26
C PRO A 170 -1.16 24.67 -1.61
N ASP A 171 0.03 25.26 -1.62
CA ASP A 171 0.69 25.78 -2.83
C ASP A 171 1.60 24.74 -3.53
N LEU A 172 1.60 23.49 -3.09
CA LEU A 172 2.42 22.44 -3.69
C LEU A 172 2.04 22.22 -5.17
N PRO A 173 2.98 22.34 -6.14
CA PRO A 173 2.66 22.10 -7.55
C PRO A 173 2.17 20.66 -7.77
N GLN A 174 1.17 20.49 -8.64
CA GLN A 174 0.54 19.19 -8.90
C GLN A 174 1.56 18.12 -9.31
N SER A 175 2.51 18.45 -10.19
CA SER A 175 3.55 17.51 -10.62
C SER A 175 4.42 17.03 -9.46
N LYS A 176 4.70 17.90 -8.48
CA LYS A 176 5.47 17.58 -7.29
C LYS A 176 4.64 16.75 -6.30
N LEU A 177 3.35 17.06 -6.14
CA LEU A 177 2.41 16.24 -5.37
C LEU A 177 2.37 14.81 -5.90
N ILE A 178 2.15 14.64 -7.22
CA ILE A 178 2.13 13.31 -7.85
C ILE A 178 3.45 12.57 -7.65
N LYS A 179 4.60 13.25 -7.75
CA LYS A 179 5.90 12.63 -7.47
C LYS A 179 6.00 12.13 -6.03
N ILE A 180 5.64 12.96 -5.04
CA ILE A 180 5.68 12.58 -3.62
C ILE A 180 4.81 11.36 -3.34
N LEU A 181 3.59 11.35 -3.90
CA LEU A 181 2.66 10.23 -3.79
C LEU A 181 3.24 8.94 -4.39
N LYS A 182 3.82 9.04 -5.59
CA LYS A 182 4.47 7.90 -6.24
C LYS A 182 5.71 7.43 -5.48
N ASP A 183 6.53 8.32 -4.93
CA ASP A 183 7.70 7.96 -4.14
C ASP A 183 7.31 7.16 -2.88
N LYS A 184 6.25 7.57 -2.18
CA LYS A 184 5.79 6.94 -0.93
C LYS A 184 5.49 5.44 -1.09
N CYS A 185 4.51 5.07 -1.92
CA CYS A 185 4.23 3.65 -2.17
C CYS A 185 5.18 3.01 -3.17
N GLY A 186 5.79 3.76 -4.09
CA GLY A 186 6.76 3.25 -5.06
C GLY A 186 7.98 2.66 -4.39
N PHE A 187 8.63 3.39 -3.47
CA PHE A 187 9.78 2.87 -2.73
C PHE A 187 9.40 1.78 -1.73
N THR A 188 8.22 1.87 -1.10
CA THR A 188 7.70 0.79 -0.24
C THR A 188 7.51 -0.51 -1.03
N THR A 189 6.99 -0.42 -2.24
CA THR A 189 6.76 -1.59 -3.11
C THR A 189 8.10 -2.17 -3.61
N LEU A 190 9.07 -1.31 -3.92
CA LEU A 190 10.43 -1.74 -4.26
C LEU A 190 11.15 -2.40 -3.08
N LEU A 191 10.96 -1.89 -1.86
CA LEU A 191 11.44 -2.53 -0.63
C LEU A 191 10.85 -3.93 -0.49
N CYS A 192 9.53 -4.09 -0.68
CA CYS A 192 8.87 -5.40 -0.63
C CYS A 192 9.47 -6.38 -1.64
N ARG A 193 9.86 -5.91 -2.83
CA ARG A 193 10.50 -6.73 -3.86
C ARG A 193 11.97 -7.04 -3.56
N ALA A 194 12.72 -6.06 -3.06
CA ALA A 194 14.15 -6.15 -2.84
C ALA A 194 14.52 -7.26 -1.85
N ILE A 195 13.65 -7.54 -0.87
CA ILE A 195 13.90 -8.57 0.15
C ILE A 195 13.87 -10.00 -0.42
N ILE A 196 13.26 -10.21 -1.59
CA ILE A 196 12.96 -11.54 -2.14
C ILE A 196 14.15 -12.15 -2.88
N GLY A 197 15.06 -11.33 -3.41
CA GLY A 197 16.16 -11.83 -4.25
C GLY A 197 17.05 -10.74 -4.84
N PRO A 198 18.20 -11.13 -5.43
CA PRO A 198 19.33 -10.22 -5.69
C PRO A 198 19.16 -9.29 -6.87
N GLU A 199 18.50 -9.78 -7.90
CA GLU A 199 18.41 -9.05 -9.14
C GLU A 199 17.10 -8.28 -9.21
N LEU A 200 17.25 -6.97 -9.21
CA LEU A 200 16.21 -6.05 -9.61
C LEU A 200 16.73 -5.28 -10.82
N SER A 201 16.34 -5.74 -12.01
CA SER A 201 16.71 -5.03 -13.23
C SER A 201 16.12 -3.61 -13.22
N LYS A 202 16.74 -2.67 -13.92
CA LYS A 202 16.22 -1.31 -14.05
C LYS A 202 14.76 -1.29 -14.56
N GLN A 203 14.47 -2.12 -15.57
CA GLN A 203 13.13 -2.25 -16.12
C GLN A 203 12.11 -2.76 -15.09
N GLU A 204 12.52 -3.70 -14.24
CA GLU A 204 11.68 -4.21 -13.18
C GLU A 204 11.48 -3.19 -12.06
N ALA A 205 12.53 -2.46 -11.68
CA ALA A 205 12.42 -1.37 -10.72
C ALA A 205 11.43 -0.29 -11.18
N GLU A 206 11.50 0.10 -12.46
CA GLU A 206 10.55 1.05 -13.05
C GLU A 206 9.11 0.51 -13.01
N ALA A 207 8.90 -0.74 -13.44
CA ALA A 207 7.59 -1.38 -13.42
C ALA A 207 6.97 -1.46 -12.01
N ILE A 208 7.78 -1.81 -11.02
CA ILE A 208 7.35 -1.95 -9.63
C ILE A 208 7.12 -0.59 -8.98
N TYR A 209 7.93 0.42 -9.32
CA TYR A 209 7.72 1.79 -8.88
C TYR A 209 6.38 2.35 -9.37
N GLU A 210 6.08 2.18 -10.66
CA GLU A 210 4.79 2.61 -11.24
C GLU A 210 3.60 1.87 -10.62
N LEU A 211 3.76 0.57 -10.36
CA LEU A 211 2.77 -0.21 -9.65
C LEU A 211 2.52 0.31 -8.23
N GLY A 212 3.58 0.70 -7.51
CA GLY A 212 3.45 1.37 -6.21
C GLY A 212 2.70 2.69 -6.32
N GLY A 213 2.94 3.47 -7.38
CA GLY A 213 2.14 4.67 -7.69
C GLY A 213 0.64 4.36 -7.87
N LEU A 214 0.30 3.26 -8.57
CA LEU A 214 -1.09 2.80 -8.68
C LEU A 214 -1.69 2.45 -7.32
N VAL A 215 -0.93 1.78 -6.45
CA VAL A 215 -1.36 1.47 -5.07
C VAL A 215 -1.64 2.75 -4.28
N GLN A 216 -0.79 3.78 -4.40
CA GLN A 216 -1.05 5.07 -3.75
C GLN A 216 -2.34 5.71 -4.26
N PHE A 217 -2.60 5.71 -5.57
CA PHE A 217 -3.82 6.31 -6.12
C PHE A 217 -5.08 5.59 -5.65
N ILE A 218 -5.01 4.26 -5.52
CA ILE A 218 -6.08 3.46 -4.92
C ILE A 218 -6.29 3.87 -3.46
N ASN A 219 -5.21 4.02 -2.69
CA ASN A 219 -5.28 4.45 -1.30
C ASN A 219 -5.89 5.85 -1.15
N ASP A 220 -5.44 6.82 -1.94
CA ASP A 220 -5.92 8.21 -1.91
C ASP A 220 -7.43 8.31 -2.20
N ILE A 221 -7.94 7.47 -3.11
CA ILE A 221 -9.39 7.40 -3.38
C ILE A 221 -10.14 6.79 -2.19
N ASN A 222 -9.60 5.75 -1.55
CA ASN A 222 -10.23 5.10 -0.40
C ASN A 222 -10.24 5.99 0.84
N ASP A 223 -9.17 6.76 1.05
CA ASP A 223 -9.00 7.66 2.19
C ASP A 223 -9.42 9.11 1.90
N LEU A 224 -10.00 9.40 0.73
CA LEU A 224 -10.41 10.74 0.28
C LEU A 224 -11.11 11.58 1.36
N HIS A 225 -12.10 11.03 2.06
CA HIS A 225 -12.82 11.76 3.12
C HIS A 225 -11.91 12.08 4.31
N LYS A 226 -11.12 11.10 4.75
CA LYS A 226 -10.21 11.22 5.89
C LYS A 226 -9.11 12.23 5.59
N ASP A 227 -8.39 12.06 4.50
CA ASP A 227 -7.24 12.88 4.13
C ASP A 227 -7.66 14.35 3.91
N SER A 228 -8.74 14.56 3.15
CA SER A 228 -9.26 15.91 2.93
C SER A 228 -9.75 16.57 4.21
N SER A 229 -10.36 15.82 5.14
CA SER A 229 -10.75 16.37 6.45
C SER A 229 -9.56 16.78 7.33
N GLN A 230 -8.38 16.25 7.04
CA GLN A 230 -7.12 16.57 7.73
C GLN A 230 -6.29 17.64 6.98
N GLY A 231 -6.79 18.17 5.86
CA GLY A 231 -6.06 19.13 5.03
C GLY A 231 -4.87 18.52 4.27
N ILE A 232 -4.83 17.20 4.12
CA ILE A 232 -3.79 16.50 3.38
C ILE A 232 -4.16 16.56 1.89
N ARG A 233 -3.34 17.21 1.06
CA ARG A 233 -3.49 17.13 -0.39
C ARG A 233 -3.04 15.76 -0.89
N ASN A 234 -3.87 15.11 -1.69
CA ASN A 234 -3.58 13.81 -2.29
C ASN A 234 -4.01 13.80 -3.76
N PHE A 235 -3.83 12.68 -4.46
CA PHE A 235 -4.22 12.59 -5.86
C PHE A 235 -5.73 12.85 -6.04
N ALA A 236 -6.57 12.19 -5.25
CA ALA A 236 -8.02 12.21 -5.45
C ALA A 236 -8.67 13.57 -5.16
N ASN A 237 -8.19 14.32 -4.17
CA ASN A 237 -8.73 15.64 -3.83
C ASN A 237 -8.13 16.81 -4.65
N SER A 238 -7.33 16.48 -5.67
CA SER A 238 -6.79 17.46 -6.63
C SER A 238 -7.66 17.64 -7.87
N PHE A 239 -8.83 16.99 -7.95
CA PHE A 239 -9.73 17.02 -9.10
C PHE A 239 -11.14 17.47 -8.70
N ASP A 240 -11.76 18.22 -9.60
CA ASP A 240 -13.10 18.76 -9.41
C ASP A 240 -14.19 17.73 -9.70
N THR A 241 -13.88 16.72 -10.52
CA THR A 241 -14.86 15.72 -10.95
C THR A 241 -14.41 14.27 -10.73
N ILE A 242 -15.38 13.39 -10.49
CA ILE A 242 -15.15 11.93 -10.42
C ILE A 242 -14.63 11.38 -11.76
N ASP A 243 -15.01 11.99 -12.90
CA ASP A 243 -14.55 11.55 -14.22
C ASP A 243 -13.05 11.80 -14.41
N GLU A 244 -12.54 12.93 -13.95
CA GLU A 244 -11.10 13.23 -13.98
C GLU A 244 -10.31 12.27 -13.08
N MET A 245 -10.76 12.06 -11.83
CA MET A 245 -10.15 11.07 -10.93
C MET A 245 -10.10 9.69 -11.58
N ARG A 246 -11.21 9.29 -12.22
CA ARG A 246 -11.30 8.00 -12.93
C ARG A 246 -10.31 7.95 -14.08
N GLN A 247 -10.24 8.99 -14.92
CA GLN A 247 -9.37 9.01 -16.09
C GLN A 247 -7.90 8.90 -15.69
N VAL A 248 -7.46 9.63 -14.67
CA VAL A 248 -6.06 9.58 -14.24
C VAL A 248 -5.73 8.26 -13.54
N LEU A 249 -6.66 7.67 -12.76
CA LEU A 249 -6.50 6.31 -12.24
C LEU A 249 -6.31 5.30 -13.38
N ILE A 250 -7.15 5.35 -14.41
CA ILE A 250 -7.05 4.45 -15.58
C ILE A 250 -5.74 4.65 -16.32
N ASN A 251 -5.28 5.89 -16.50
CA ASN A 251 -3.98 6.17 -17.12
C ASN A 251 -2.84 5.53 -16.31
N GLN A 252 -2.85 5.62 -14.98
CA GLN A 252 -1.84 4.97 -14.13
C GLN A 252 -1.92 3.44 -14.22
N VAL A 253 -3.12 2.85 -14.36
CA VAL A 253 -3.31 1.42 -14.63
C VAL A 253 -2.65 1.02 -15.94
N LEU A 254 -2.85 1.79 -17.02
CA LEU A 254 -2.26 1.52 -18.33
C LEU A 254 -0.72 1.48 -18.24
N VAL A 255 -0.13 2.52 -17.64
CA VAL A 255 1.33 2.64 -17.47
C VAL A 255 1.87 1.46 -16.65
N SER A 256 1.29 1.21 -15.48
CA SER A 256 1.78 0.18 -14.55
C SER A 256 1.66 -1.22 -15.16
N PHE A 257 0.53 -1.53 -15.80
CA PHE A 257 0.30 -2.86 -16.35
C PHE A 257 1.12 -3.11 -17.61
N ASP A 258 1.30 -2.10 -18.46
CA ASP A 258 2.16 -2.22 -19.64
C ASP A 258 3.61 -2.51 -19.26
N GLN A 259 4.15 -1.81 -18.25
CA GLN A 259 5.51 -2.06 -17.77
C GLN A 259 5.66 -3.46 -17.19
N VAL A 260 4.73 -3.93 -16.34
CA VAL A 260 4.77 -5.30 -15.81
C VAL A 260 4.67 -6.35 -16.93
N LYS A 261 3.85 -6.12 -17.97
CA LYS A 261 3.73 -7.05 -19.11
C LYS A 261 5.05 -7.21 -19.87
N LYS A 262 5.87 -6.16 -19.93
CA LYS A 262 7.16 -6.14 -20.62
C LYS A 262 8.29 -6.86 -19.86
N LEU A 263 8.07 -7.21 -18.58
CA LEU A 263 9.08 -7.93 -17.81
C LEU A 263 9.39 -9.30 -18.43
N PRO A 264 10.65 -9.77 -18.37
CA PRO A 264 11.10 -11.05 -18.92
C PRO A 264 10.68 -12.25 -18.05
N LEU A 265 9.45 -12.22 -17.54
CA LEU A 265 8.83 -13.27 -16.74
C LEU A 265 7.80 -14.04 -17.57
N ALA A 266 7.51 -15.27 -17.18
CA ALA A 266 6.52 -16.07 -17.88
C ALA A 266 5.11 -15.45 -17.77
N LYS A 267 4.34 -15.61 -18.85
CA LYS A 267 3.03 -14.96 -19.03
C LYS A 267 2.05 -15.28 -17.90
N LYS A 268 2.07 -16.53 -17.42
CA LYS A 268 1.15 -16.99 -16.36
C LYS A 268 1.33 -16.19 -15.06
N GLN A 269 2.57 -15.98 -14.64
CA GLN A 269 2.94 -15.27 -13.41
C GLN A 269 2.47 -13.82 -13.51
N LYS A 270 2.76 -13.15 -14.62
CA LYS A 270 2.30 -11.77 -14.89
C LYS A 270 0.77 -11.66 -14.91
N VAL A 271 0.07 -12.62 -15.52
CA VAL A 271 -1.40 -12.68 -15.55
C VAL A 271 -1.97 -12.82 -14.15
N ASP A 272 -1.44 -13.76 -13.36
CA ASP A 272 -1.94 -14.03 -12.01
C ASP A 272 -1.67 -12.84 -11.08
N PHE A 273 -0.50 -12.21 -11.20
CA PHE A 273 -0.11 -11.01 -10.46
C PHE A 273 -0.96 -9.79 -10.82
N LEU A 274 -1.08 -9.45 -12.11
CA LEU A 274 -1.88 -8.29 -12.55
C LEU A 274 -3.39 -8.46 -12.31
N PHE A 275 -3.89 -9.69 -12.20
CA PHE A 275 -5.28 -9.93 -11.82
C PHE A 275 -5.60 -9.40 -10.41
N ILE A 276 -4.64 -9.40 -9.49
CA ILE A 276 -4.80 -8.87 -8.13
C ILE A 276 -5.08 -7.37 -8.20
N PHE A 277 -4.20 -6.61 -8.85
CA PHE A 277 -4.34 -5.16 -9.01
C PHE A 277 -5.56 -4.79 -9.85
N HIS A 278 -5.89 -5.59 -10.87
CA HIS A 278 -7.15 -5.42 -11.61
C HIS A 278 -8.35 -5.47 -10.66
N SER A 279 -8.36 -6.44 -9.75
CA SER A 279 -9.44 -6.59 -8.78
C SER A 279 -9.56 -5.36 -7.87
N PHE A 280 -8.42 -4.83 -7.39
CA PHE A 280 -8.39 -3.61 -6.57
C PHE A 280 -8.86 -2.38 -7.34
N VAL A 281 -8.46 -2.22 -8.59
CA VAL A 281 -8.93 -1.13 -9.47
C VAL A 281 -10.45 -1.21 -9.64
N ILE A 282 -11.01 -2.39 -9.95
CA ILE A 282 -12.47 -2.52 -10.12
C ILE A 282 -13.24 -2.16 -8.83
N ILE A 283 -12.71 -2.54 -7.66
CA ILE A 283 -13.31 -2.15 -6.37
C ILE A 283 -13.21 -0.63 -6.18
N THR A 284 -12.09 -0.03 -6.54
CA THR A 284 -11.87 1.43 -6.47
C THR A 284 -12.78 2.20 -7.42
N LEU A 285 -13.04 1.65 -8.63
CA LEU A 285 -14.04 2.23 -9.55
C LEU A 285 -15.46 2.14 -8.98
N ALA A 286 -15.78 1.08 -8.22
CA ALA A 286 -17.05 0.99 -7.50
C ALA A 286 -17.13 2.06 -6.39
N GLN A 287 -16.02 2.37 -5.71
CA GLN A 287 -15.90 3.46 -4.75
C GLN A 287 -16.18 4.82 -5.40
N LEU A 288 -15.57 5.12 -6.54
CA LEU A 288 -15.85 6.35 -7.29
C LEU A 288 -17.32 6.46 -7.74
N ASN A 289 -17.93 5.36 -8.18
CA ASN A 289 -19.36 5.34 -8.52
C ASN A 289 -20.24 5.55 -7.28
N HIS A 290 -19.82 5.04 -6.13
CA HIS A 290 -20.50 5.30 -4.86
C HIS A 290 -20.40 6.78 -4.47
N TYR A 291 -19.25 7.43 -4.67
CA TYR A 291 -19.08 8.88 -4.49
C TYR A 291 -20.01 9.68 -5.40
N ARG A 292 -20.07 9.33 -6.69
CA ARG A 292 -21.03 9.94 -7.61
C ARG A 292 -22.47 9.79 -7.13
N PHE A 293 -22.86 8.60 -6.67
CA PHE A 293 -24.20 8.32 -6.20
C PHE A 293 -24.57 9.15 -4.95
N ILE A 294 -23.70 9.18 -3.93
CA ILE A 294 -24.00 9.91 -2.68
C ILE A 294 -23.93 11.43 -2.85
N CYS A 295 -23.30 11.92 -3.92
CA CYS A 295 -23.29 13.33 -4.31
C CYS A 295 -24.32 13.66 -5.41
N GLU A 296 -25.27 12.76 -5.68
CA GLU A 296 -26.36 12.98 -6.65
C GLU A 296 -25.88 13.36 -8.06
N GLY A 297 -24.74 12.79 -8.48
CA GLY A 297 -24.12 13.07 -9.78
C GLY A 297 -23.21 14.32 -9.79
N ASN A 298 -23.41 15.26 -8.87
CA ASN A 298 -22.70 16.53 -8.80
C ASN A 298 -21.67 16.51 -7.67
N TYR A 299 -20.59 15.76 -7.90
CA TYR A 299 -19.48 15.72 -6.95
C TYR A 299 -18.85 17.11 -6.80
N GLN A 300 -18.71 17.55 -5.54
CA GLN A 300 -17.90 18.69 -5.12
C GLN A 300 -17.27 18.29 -3.79
N LEU A 301 -15.98 18.58 -3.61
CA LEU A 301 -15.23 18.13 -2.42
C LEU A 301 -15.89 18.63 -1.12
N ASP A 302 -16.27 19.90 -1.04
CA ASP A 302 -16.89 20.48 0.16
C ASP A 302 -18.21 19.78 0.52
N ARG A 303 -19.06 19.48 -0.49
CA ARG A 303 -20.31 18.73 -0.27
C ARG A 303 -20.03 17.31 0.19
N PHE A 304 -19.03 16.66 -0.40
CA PHE A 304 -18.62 15.32 -0.02
C PHE A 304 -18.12 15.25 1.43
N LEU A 305 -17.38 16.27 1.89
CA LEU A 305 -16.87 16.33 3.26
C LEU A 305 -17.95 16.56 4.32
N ASN A 306 -19.06 17.21 3.95
CA ASN A 306 -20.23 17.36 4.82
C ASN A 306 -20.99 16.04 5.05
N LEU A 307 -20.70 14.97 4.30
CA LEU A 307 -21.28 13.66 4.54
C LEU A 307 -20.59 12.97 5.74
N PRO A 308 -21.35 12.24 6.59
CA PRO A 308 -20.75 11.39 7.60
C PRO A 308 -19.77 10.39 6.99
N GLN A 309 -18.56 10.26 7.57
CA GLN A 309 -17.49 9.39 7.04
C GLN A 309 -17.95 7.95 6.79
N HIS A 310 -18.82 7.38 7.64
CA HIS A 310 -19.32 6.02 7.44
C HIS A 310 -20.18 5.86 6.18
N LYS A 311 -20.73 6.95 5.63
CA LYS A 311 -21.49 6.95 4.37
C LYS A 311 -20.58 7.02 3.14
N THR A 312 -19.35 7.51 3.27
CA THR A 312 -18.40 7.58 2.16
C THR A 312 -17.75 6.22 1.90
N LYS A 313 -17.69 5.33 2.88
CA LYS A 313 -17.12 3.97 2.70
C LYS A 313 -18.05 3.04 1.90
N VAL A 314 -17.54 2.40 0.85
CA VAL A 314 -18.24 1.31 0.17
C VAL A 314 -18.38 0.12 1.11
N ARG A 315 -19.58 -0.44 1.15
CA ARG A 315 -19.85 -1.75 1.76
C ARG A 315 -19.71 -2.83 0.68
N PRO A 316 -18.66 -3.68 0.71
CA PRO A 316 -18.37 -4.63 -0.36
C PRO A 316 -19.50 -5.64 -0.61
N TYR A 317 -20.23 -6.01 0.44
CA TYR A 317 -21.29 -7.01 0.39
C TYR A 317 -22.66 -6.45 -0.01
N LEU A 318 -22.79 -5.14 -0.27
CA LEU A 318 -24.03 -4.63 -0.86
C LEU A 318 -24.22 -5.23 -2.24
N ARG A 319 -25.44 -5.72 -2.51
CA ARG A 319 -25.81 -6.37 -3.77
C ARG A 319 -25.37 -5.56 -5.00
N ARG A 320 -25.56 -4.23 -4.98
CA ARG A 320 -25.14 -3.34 -6.08
C ARG A 320 -23.64 -3.36 -6.35
N ASN A 321 -22.82 -3.39 -5.29
CA ASN A 321 -21.36 -3.38 -5.43
C ASN A 321 -20.86 -4.75 -5.89
N PHE A 322 -21.46 -5.81 -5.37
CA PHE A 322 -21.18 -7.17 -5.84
C PHE A 322 -21.54 -7.35 -7.31
N GLN A 323 -22.74 -6.91 -7.73
CA GLN A 323 -23.21 -6.95 -9.11
C GLN A 323 -22.34 -6.09 -10.04
N TYR A 324 -21.83 -4.96 -9.56
CA TYR A 324 -20.92 -4.12 -10.34
C TYR A 324 -19.54 -4.76 -10.48
N SER A 325 -18.92 -5.18 -9.38
CA SER A 325 -17.50 -5.55 -9.34
C SER A 325 -17.24 -6.94 -9.87
N ILE A 326 -18.02 -7.95 -9.46
CA ILE A 326 -17.68 -9.36 -9.76
C ILE A 326 -17.65 -9.64 -11.27
N PRO A 327 -18.66 -9.26 -12.09
CA PRO A 327 -18.59 -9.49 -13.52
C PRO A 327 -17.38 -8.80 -14.18
N LYS A 328 -17.03 -7.59 -13.71
CA LYS A 328 -15.89 -6.81 -14.23
C LYS A 328 -14.53 -7.40 -13.84
N ILE A 329 -14.40 -7.91 -12.62
CA ILE A 329 -13.20 -8.64 -12.18
C ILE A 329 -13.03 -9.90 -13.02
N LEU A 330 -14.11 -10.67 -13.21
CA LEU A 330 -14.07 -11.93 -13.97
C LEU A 330 -13.86 -11.74 -15.47
N ASN A 331 -14.18 -10.55 -16.00
CA ASN A 331 -13.90 -10.18 -17.38
C ASN A 331 -12.49 -9.62 -17.59
N TYR A 332 -11.53 -9.92 -16.70
CA TYR A 332 -10.13 -9.57 -16.89
C TYR A 332 -9.51 -10.20 -18.15
N HIS A 333 -8.87 -9.36 -18.97
CA HIS A 333 -8.06 -9.75 -20.12
C HIS A 333 -6.63 -9.20 -19.97
N PHE A 334 -5.63 -10.05 -20.13
CA PHE A 334 -4.23 -9.67 -19.93
C PHE A 334 -3.79 -8.53 -20.85
N HIS A 335 -4.23 -8.53 -22.11
CA HIS A 335 -3.85 -7.50 -23.06
C HIS A 335 -4.60 -6.19 -22.81
N TYR A 336 -5.88 -6.28 -22.43
CA TYR A 336 -6.77 -5.14 -22.21
C TYR A 336 -7.37 -5.19 -20.81
N PRO A 337 -6.56 -4.90 -19.77
CA PRO A 337 -7.00 -5.03 -18.38
C PRO A 337 -8.14 -4.06 -18.04
N TYR A 338 -8.27 -2.95 -18.77
CA TYR A 338 -9.31 -1.94 -18.58
C TYR A 338 -10.52 -2.14 -19.50
N GLU A 339 -10.40 -2.91 -20.59
CA GLU A 339 -11.54 -3.23 -21.47
C GLU A 339 -12.36 -4.37 -20.86
N SER A 340 -13.02 -4.07 -19.75
CA SER A 340 -14.23 -4.80 -19.47
C SER A 340 -15.29 -4.30 -20.45
N LYS A 341 -15.93 -5.17 -21.24
CA LYS A 341 -17.13 -4.82 -22.04
C LYS A 341 -18.24 -4.17 -21.18
N PHE A 342 -18.13 -4.23 -19.85
CA PHE A 342 -19.02 -3.62 -18.86
C PHE A 342 -18.51 -2.28 -18.29
N LEU A 343 -17.32 -1.82 -18.68
CA LEU A 343 -16.79 -0.48 -18.41
C LEU A 343 -17.11 0.50 -19.56
N ASN A 344 -17.96 0.10 -20.52
CA ASN A 344 -18.41 1.00 -21.58
C ASN A 344 -19.07 2.24 -20.97
N PHE A 345 -18.49 3.38 -21.31
CA PHE A 345 -18.73 4.72 -20.80
C PHE A 345 -20.07 5.28 -21.28
N ASN A 346 -21.19 4.71 -20.83
CA ASN A 346 -22.54 5.27 -20.97
C ASN A 346 -23.51 4.53 -20.04
N VAL A 347 -23.47 4.83 -18.73
CA VAL A 347 -24.63 4.77 -17.80
C VAL A 347 -24.45 5.85 -16.74
#